data_AF-A0A9N9RES9-F1
#
_entry.id   AF-A0A9N9RES9-F1
#
_cell.length_a   1.000
_cell.length_b   1.000
_cell.length_c   1.000
_cell.angle_alpha   90.00
_cell.angle_beta   90.00
_cell.angle_gamma   90.00
#
_symmetry.space_group_name_H-M   'P 1'
#
loop_
_entity.id
_entity.type
_entity.pdbx_description
1 polymer ?
#
loop_
_entity_poly.entity_id
_entity_poly.type
_entity_poly.pdbx_seq_one_letter_code
_entity_poly.pdbx_strand_id
1 'polypeptide(L)'
;MSRLDGFAPGQPDPGSSKKLTVMERIFNICKTYAMSKDSCAEASAYLASKFLIRSDVKDLYMGAFFDWACELHSNLQEEEKIHYGVLAAVAAVLKHGKRDDLLQFAPKLLEWVTNQNYKQHKAMLVRKYGVKIVQRIGLTFLRPRVASWRYTRGSRSLAVTLGGVVAAGDTEPLTIPVDDDDQDIPQEVEDVVELLLCSLRDDDTVVRWSAAKGIGRIGARLPALAAADVCECVLGLFTDNERETAWHGGCMALAELGESSFISESNHCCLNKLINSQWVFCTSS
;
A
#
# COMPACT_ATOMS: atom_id res chain seq x y z
N MET A 1 -22.65 -38.53 -4.85
CA MET A 1 -23.23 -37.18 -4.98
C MET A 1 -24.46 -37.10 -4.10
N SER A 2 -24.28 -36.65 -2.86
CA SER A 2 -25.34 -36.45 -1.86
C SER A 2 -25.76 -34.98 -1.86
N ARG A 3 -27.06 -34.77 -2.05
CA ARG A 3 -27.74 -33.49 -2.20
C ARG A 3 -27.65 -32.63 -0.94
N LEU A 4 -27.42 -31.34 -1.16
CA LEU A 4 -27.67 -30.24 -0.23
C LEU A 4 -29.18 -29.96 -0.18
N ASP A 5 -29.87 -30.47 0.84
CA ASP A 5 -31.17 -29.97 1.32
C ASP A 5 -31.01 -29.80 2.85
N GLY A 6 -31.49 -28.76 3.53
CA GLY A 6 -32.59 -27.88 3.17
C GLY A 6 -32.51 -26.51 3.83
N PHE A 7 -33.01 -25.53 3.09
CA PHE A 7 -33.39 -24.21 3.59
C PHE A 7 -34.91 -24.28 3.81
N ALA A 8 -35.38 -24.38 5.05
CA ALA A 8 -36.81 -24.31 5.36
C ALA A 8 -37.20 -22.84 5.66
N PRO A 9 -38.07 -22.20 4.86
CA PRO A 9 -38.61 -20.89 5.20
C PRO A 9 -39.95 -21.07 5.93
N GLY A 10 -39.98 -20.87 7.25
CA GLY A 10 -41.27 -20.84 7.96
C GLY A 10 -41.20 -20.94 9.48
N GLN A 11 -40.87 -19.84 10.16
CA GLN A 11 -41.64 -19.23 11.28
C GLN A 11 -40.86 -18.06 11.89
N PRO A 12 -41.51 -16.88 12.03
CA PRO A 12 -41.49 -16.23 13.34
C PRO A 12 -42.83 -15.55 13.71
N ASP A 13 -43.23 -15.66 14.98
CA ASP A 13 -44.16 -14.79 15.71
C ASP A 13 -43.54 -14.50 17.11
N PRO A 14 -43.97 -13.49 17.88
CA PRO A 14 -44.18 -12.08 17.59
C PRO A 14 -43.29 -11.22 18.52
N GLY A 15 -42.23 -10.66 17.96
CA GLY A 15 -41.38 -9.67 18.63
C GLY A 15 -40.53 -9.06 17.54
N SER A 16 -40.73 -7.78 17.26
CA SER A 16 -40.19 -7.03 16.10
C SER A 16 -38.66 -7.08 16.01
N SER A 17 -38.11 -8.22 15.62
CA SER A 17 -36.74 -8.38 15.18
C SER A 17 -36.76 -8.08 13.68
N LYS A 18 -36.40 -6.84 13.33
CA LYS A 18 -36.31 -6.41 11.93
C LYS A 18 -35.49 -7.46 11.17
N LYS A 19 -36.10 -8.12 10.17
CA LYS A 19 -35.38 -9.08 9.32
C LYS A 19 -34.22 -8.32 8.66
N LEU A 20 -32.99 -8.70 9.01
CA LEU A 20 -31.79 -8.10 8.43
C LEU A 20 -31.81 -8.25 6.91
N THR A 21 -31.51 -7.17 6.22
CA THR A 21 -31.33 -7.17 4.77
C THR A 21 -30.15 -8.07 4.39
N VAL A 22 -30.10 -8.51 3.13
CA VAL A 22 -28.95 -9.30 2.63
C VAL A 22 -27.64 -8.53 2.77
N MET A 23 -27.65 -7.20 2.58
CA MET A 23 -26.49 -6.34 2.75
C MET A 23 -26.00 -6.31 4.20
N GLU A 24 -26.90 -6.11 5.17
CA GLU A 24 -26.55 -6.14 6.60
C GLU A 24 -26.02 -7.51 7.02
N ARG A 25 -26.58 -8.59 6.48
CA ARG A 25 -26.10 -9.95 6.75
C ARG A 25 -24.67 -10.15 6.23
N ILE A 26 -24.38 -9.72 5.00
CA ILE A 26 -23.02 -9.80 4.43
C ILE A 26 -22.04 -8.92 5.23
N PHE A 27 -22.46 -7.71 5.59
CA PHE A 27 -21.67 -6.80 6.40
C PHE A 27 -21.30 -7.42 7.77
N ASN A 28 -22.28 -8.03 8.44
CA ASN A 28 -22.06 -8.71 9.72
C ASN A 28 -21.14 -9.93 9.56
N ILE A 29 -21.29 -10.72 8.49
CA ILE A 29 -20.39 -11.83 8.16
C ILE A 29 -18.95 -11.32 8.02
N CYS A 30 -18.72 -10.22 7.28
CA CYS A 30 -17.40 -9.62 7.15
C CYS A 30 -16.80 -9.26 8.53
N LYS A 31 -17.59 -8.62 9.40
CA LYS A 31 -17.13 -8.25 10.75
C LYS A 31 -16.80 -9.47 11.61
N THR A 32 -17.69 -10.45 11.66
CA THR A 32 -17.51 -11.66 12.47
C THR A 32 -16.27 -12.44 12.05
N TYR A 33 -16.11 -12.71 10.75
CA TYR A 33 -14.95 -13.47 10.27
C TYR A 33 -13.67 -12.65 10.20
N ALA A 34 -13.72 -11.31 10.16
CA ALA A 34 -12.51 -10.50 10.28
C ALA A 34 -11.86 -10.60 11.68
N MET A 35 -12.65 -10.92 12.71
CA MET A 35 -12.17 -11.16 14.07
C MET A 35 -11.68 -12.60 14.30
N SER A 36 -11.88 -13.51 13.34
CA SER A 36 -11.38 -14.88 13.49
C SER A 36 -9.85 -14.91 13.41
N LYS A 37 -9.24 -15.92 14.05
CA LYS A 37 -7.77 -16.10 14.04
C LYS A 37 -7.30 -17.08 12.96
N ASP A 38 -8.24 -17.71 12.25
CA ASP A 38 -8.00 -18.72 11.22
C ASP A 38 -7.91 -18.12 9.81
N SER A 39 -7.77 -18.98 8.79
CA SER A 39 -7.74 -18.56 7.39
C SER A 39 -9.04 -17.90 6.91
N CYS A 40 -10.14 -18.01 7.66
CA CYS A 40 -11.38 -17.31 7.35
C CYS A 40 -11.21 -15.79 7.44
N ALA A 41 -10.25 -15.29 8.22
CA ALA A 41 -9.91 -13.88 8.30
C ALA A 41 -9.49 -13.30 6.94
N GLU A 42 -8.67 -14.02 6.17
CA GLU A 42 -8.24 -13.58 4.85
C GLU A 42 -9.37 -13.66 3.81
N ALA A 43 -10.20 -14.71 3.88
CA ALA A 43 -11.39 -14.83 3.05
C ALA A 43 -12.39 -13.70 3.33
N SER A 44 -12.55 -13.34 4.61
CA SER A 44 -13.37 -12.20 5.04
C SER A 44 -12.81 -10.88 4.52
N ALA A 45 -11.50 -10.67 4.60
CA ALA A 45 -10.85 -9.49 4.05
C ALA A 45 -11.08 -9.35 2.53
N TYR A 46 -11.00 -10.46 1.80
CA TYR A 46 -11.34 -10.47 0.37
C TYR A 46 -12.81 -10.10 0.12
N LEU A 47 -13.74 -10.74 0.84
CA LEU A 47 -15.17 -10.46 0.73
C LEU A 47 -15.48 -9.00 1.06
N ALA A 48 -14.95 -8.47 2.16
CA ALA A 48 -15.10 -7.09 2.58
C ALA A 48 -14.64 -6.12 1.50
N SER A 49 -13.48 -6.37 0.87
CA SER A 49 -13.00 -5.53 -0.22
C SER A 49 -13.98 -5.49 -1.41
N LYS A 50 -14.52 -6.64 -1.82
CA LYS A 50 -15.46 -6.69 -2.96
C LYS A 50 -16.82 -6.13 -2.61
N PHE A 51 -17.27 -6.29 -1.38
CA PHE A 51 -18.57 -5.81 -0.92
C PHE A 51 -18.58 -4.29 -0.74
N LEU A 52 -17.63 -3.74 0.03
CA LEU A 52 -17.63 -2.34 0.44
C LEU A 52 -17.34 -1.35 -0.70
N ILE A 53 -16.70 -1.81 -1.78
CA ILE A 53 -16.35 -0.96 -2.94
C ILE A 53 -17.49 -0.84 -3.94
N ARG A 54 -18.54 -1.67 -3.82
CA ARG A 54 -19.68 -1.59 -4.74
C ARG A 54 -20.37 -0.24 -4.61
N SER A 55 -20.81 0.31 -5.74
CA SER A 55 -21.43 1.64 -5.79
C SER A 55 -22.71 1.77 -4.96
N ASP A 56 -23.46 0.68 -4.79
CA ASP A 56 -24.69 0.63 -3.97
C ASP A 56 -24.43 0.43 -2.46
N VAL A 57 -23.19 0.09 -2.09
CA VAL A 57 -22.82 -0.28 -0.71
C VAL A 57 -21.87 0.75 -0.10
N LYS A 58 -20.98 1.35 -0.89
CA LYS A 58 -19.90 2.20 -0.40
C LYS A 58 -20.38 3.35 0.48
N ASP A 59 -21.42 4.05 0.07
CA ASP A 59 -21.90 5.25 0.74
C ASP A 59 -22.60 4.91 2.08
N LEU A 60 -23.08 3.67 2.22
CA LEU A 60 -23.79 3.20 3.41
C LEU A 60 -22.86 2.52 4.42
N TYR A 61 -21.94 1.67 3.95
CA TYR A 61 -21.22 0.73 4.81
C TYR A 61 -19.71 0.96 4.86
N MET A 62 -19.10 1.71 3.93
CA MET A 62 -17.63 1.89 3.93
C MET A 62 -17.16 2.68 5.15
N GLY A 63 -17.78 3.84 5.42
CA GLY A 63 -17.48 4.64 6.61
C GLY A 63 -17.75 3.86 7.90
N ALA A 64 -18.93 3.26 8.00
CA ALA A 64 -19.32 2.44 9.16
C ALA A 64 -18.42 1.21 9.39
N PHE A 65 -17.75 0.70 8.34
CA PHE A 65 -16.77 -0.37 8.49
C PHE A 65 -15.46 0.16 9.06
N PHE A 66 -14.96 1.29 8.55
CA PHE A 66 -13.72 1.90 9.05
C PHE A 66 -13.88 2.39 10.48
N ASP A 67 -15.00 3.02 10.81
CA ASP A 67 -15.30 3.48 12.17
C ASP A 67 -15.30 2.30 13.15
N TRP A 68 -15.99 1.21 12.79
CA TRP A 68 -15.98 -0.03 13.57
C TRP A 68 -14.57 -0.62 13.73
N ALA A 69 -13.77 -0.65 12.67
CA ALA A 69 -12.41 -1.16 12.72
C ALA A 69 -11.50 -0.31 13.63
N CYS A 70 -11.65 1.01 13.57
CA CYS A 70 -10.94 1.94 14.44
C CYS A 70 -11.34 1.74 15.89
N GLU A 71 -12.64 1.80 16.21
CA GLU A 71 -13.18 1.64 17.57
C GLU A 71 -12.81 0.31 18.21
N LEU A 72 -12.79 -0.78 17.43
CA LEU A 72 -12.42 -2.11 17.91
C LEU A 72 -10.98 -2.15 18.42
N HIS A 73 -10.05 -1.44 17.78
CA HIS A 73 -8.64 -1.42 18.18
C HIS A 73 -8.31 -0.27 19.14
N SER A 74 -9.01 0.87 19.08
CA SER A 74 -8.80 2.02 19.98
C SER A 74 -9.12 1.73 21.45
N ASN A 75 -10.00 0.76 21.73
CA ASN A 75 -10.44 0.43 23.09
C ASN A 75 -9.64 -0.68 23.78
N LEU A 76 -8.53 -1.13 23.18
CA LEU A 76 -7.79 -2.28 23.68
C LEU A 76 -6.66 -1.85 24.62
N GLN A 77 -6.86 -2.08 25.92
CA GLN A 77 -5.79 -2.03 26.93
C GLN A 77 -4.81 -3.22 26.82
N GLU A 78 -5.13 -4.22 25.99
CA GLU A 78 -4.35 -5.44 25.81
C GLU A 78 -3.96 -5.62 24.34
N GLU A 79 -2.66 -5.59 24.05
CA GLU A 79 -2.09 -5.82 22.71
C GLU A 79 -2.59 -7.13 22.07
N GLU A 80 -2.88 -8.16 22.88
CA GLU A 80 -3.31 -9.49 22.40
C GLU A 80 -4.69 -9.55 21.72
N LYS A 81 -5.45 -8.45 21.76
CA LYS A 81 -6.79 -8.37 21.15
C LYS A 81 -6.79 -7.76 19.75
N ILE A 82 -5.64 -7.38 19.19
CA ILE A 82 -5.59 -6.85 17.82
C ILE A 82 -5.81 -7.99 16.81
N HIS A 83 -6.91 -7.90 16.06
CA HIS A 83 -7.27 -8.89 15.06
C HIS A 83 -6.65 -8.53 13.71
N TYR A 84 -5.63 -9.29 13.27
CA TYR A 84 -4.97 -9.03 11.98
C TYR A 84 -5.95 -9.11 10.80
N GLY A 85 -7.03 -9.89 10.90
CA GLY A 85 -8.06 -10.01 9.86
C GLY A 85 -8.81 -8.69 9.60
N VAL A 86 -9.00 -7.88 10.64
CA VAL A 86 -9.59 -6.53 10.53
C VAL A 86 -8.63 -5.62 9.76
N LEU A 87 -7.34 -5.63 10.11
CA LEU A 87 -6.30 -4.90 9.38
C LEU A 87 -6.19 -5.37 7.92
N ALA A 88 -6.29 -6.68 7.68
CA ALA A 88 -6.29 -7.26 6.35
C ALA A 88 -7.47 -6.78 5.51
N ALA A 89 -8.67 -6.72 6.11
CA ALA A 89 -9.86 -6.21 5.45
C ALA A 89 -9.71 -4.73 5.07
N VAL A 90 -9.25 -3.89 6.00
CA VAL A 90 -8.98 -2.47 5.73
C VAL A 90 -7.94 -2.31 4.61
N ALA A 91 -6.83 -3.04 4.68
CA ALA A 91 -5.81 -3.03 3.64
C ALA A 91 -6.33 -3.49 2.27
N ALA A 92 -7.25 -4.47 2.24
CA ALA A 92 -7.86 -4.98 1.02
C ALA A 92 -8.85 -3.98 0.41
N VAL A 93 -9.66 -3.30 1.24
CA VAL A 93 -10.54 -2.21 0.80
C VAL A 93 -9.71 -1.07 0.21
N LEU A 94 -8.65 -0.63 0.91
CA LEU A 94 -7.76 0.43 0.43
C LEU A 94 -7.02 0.05 -0.88
N LYS A 95 -6.72 -1.24 -1.07
CA LYS A 95 -6.05 -1.72 -2.30
C LYS A 95 -6.96 -1.63 -3.53
N HIS A 96 -8.25 -1.90 -3.37
CA HIS A 96 -9.17 -2.05 -4.48
C HIS A 96 -10.09 -0.84 -4.66
N GLY A 97 -10.22 0.02 -3.64
CA GLY A 97 -11.09 1.18 -3.65
C GLY A 97 -10.58 2.26 -4.60
N LYS A 98 -11.51 3.08 -5.11
CA LYS A 98 -11.17 4.24 -5.92
C LYS A 98 -10.54 5.30 -5.03
N ARG A 99 -9.55 6.03 -5.55
CA ARG A 99 -8.85 7.09 -4.81
C ARG A 99 -9.84 8.08 -4.19
N ASP A 100 -10.76 8.61 -5.00
CA ASP A 100 -11.67 9.68 -4.58
C ASP A 100 -12.60 9.27 -3.44
N ASP A 101 -13.07 8.02 -3.45
CA ASP A 101 -13.92 7.47 -2.38
C ASP A 101 -13.14 7.28 -1.06
N LEU A 102 -11.83 7.03 -1.15
CA LEU A 102 -10.96 6.73 0.01
C LEU A 102 -10.31 7.98 0.63
N LEU A 103 -10.13 9.06 -0.15
CA LEU A 103 -9.44 10.27 0.30
C LEU A 103 -10.01 10.85 1.60
N GLN A 104 -11.34 10.84 1.74
CA GLN A 104 -12.00 11.37 2.94
C GLN A 104 -11.71 10.57 4.22
N PHE A 105 -11.33 9.30 4.08
CA PHE A 105 -11.02 8.41 5.21
C PHE A 105 -9.52 8.30 5.48
N ALA A 106 -8.68 8.65 4.51
CA ALA A 106 -7.23 8.46 4.57
C ALA A 106 -6.55 9.14 5.78
N PRO A 107 -6.84 10.41 6.14
CA PRO A 107 -6.23 11.05 7.31
C PRO A 107 -6.58 10.35 8.62
N LYS A 108 -7.87 10.02 8.82
CA LYS A 108 -8.35 9.31 10.02
C LYS A 108 -7.71 7.92 10.16
N LEU A 109 -7.57 7.20 9.05
CA LEU A 109 -6.94 5.89 9.03
C LEU A 109 -5.42 5.98 9.28
N LEU A 110 -4.77 7.06 8.83
CA LEU A 110 -3.34 7.28 9.09
C LEU A 110 -3.11 7.52 10.58
N GLU A 111 -3.87 8.45 11.18
CA GLU A 111 -3.81 8.74 12.62
C GLU A 111 -4.06 7.47 13.45
N TRP A 112 -5.05 6.67 13.07
CA TRP A 112 -5.33 5.39 13.72
C TRP A 112 -4.13 4.44 13.68
N VAL A 113 -3.49 4.25 12.52
CA VAL A 113 -2.35 3.33 12.42
C VAL A 113 -1.13 3.85 13.19
N THR A 114 -0.88 5.14 13.16
CA THR A 114 0.24 5.77 13.88
C THR A 114 0.05 5.65 15.40
N ASN A 115 -1.14 5.96 15.92
CA ASN A 115 -1.43 5.90 17.35
C ASN A 115 -1.39 4.48 17.93
N GLN A 116 -1.73 3.48 17.12
CA GLN A 116 -1.74 2.08 17.56
C GLN A 116 -0.34 1.44 17.57
N ASN A 117 0.68 2.13 17.05
CA ASN A 117 2.08 1.72 17.04
C ASN A 117 2.30 0.22 16.72
N TYR A 118 1.66 -0.27 15.65
CA TYR A 118 1.72 -1.69 15.27
C TYR A 118 3.16 -2.20 15.05
N LYS A 119 4.14 -1.30 14.88
CA LYS A 119 5.57 -1.61 14.76
C LYS A 119 6.10 -2.44 15.93
N GLN A 120 5.60 -2.23 17.15
CA GLN A 120 6.10 -2.92 18.35
C GLN A 120 5.32 -4.21 18.66
N HIS A 121 4.29 -4.52 17.88
CA HIS A 121 3.41 -5.65 18.16
C HIS A 121 4.12 -6.99 17.94
N LYS A 122 3.94 -7.94 18.86
CA LYS A 122 4.61 -9.27 18.81
C LYS A 122 4.27 -10.08 17.56
N ALA A 123 3.00 -10.02 17.12
CA ALA A 123 2.54 -10.79 15.97
C ALA A 123 2.96 -10.16 14.63
N MET A 124 3.75 -10.89 13.84
CA MET A 124 4.19 -10.54 12.48
C MET A 124 3.06 -10.03 11.59
N LEU A 125 1.91 -10.72 11.57
CA LEU A 125 0.81 -10.38 10.67
C LEU A 125 0.22 -9.01 10.95
N VAL A 126 0.16 -8.60 12.23
CA VAL A 126 -0.30 -7.27 12.62
C VAL A 126 0.64 -6.21 12.07
N ARG A 127 1.96 -6.38 12.26
CA ARG A 127 2.97 -5.46 11.72
C ARG A 127 2.92 -5.38 10.20
N LYS A 128 2.85 -6.53 9.52
CA LYS A 128 2.72 -6.65 8.06
C LYS A 128 1.51 -5.89 7.53
N TYR A 129 0.33 -6.06 8.14
CA TYR A 129 -0.87 -5.38 7.67
C TYR A 129 -0.89 -3.90 8.03
N GLY A 130 -0.31 -3.48 9.17
CA GLY A 130 -0.08 -2.07 9.48
C GLY A 130 0.73 -1.37 8.39
N VAL A 131 1.87 -1.95 8.01
CA VAL A 131 2.72 -1.46 6.91
C VAL A 131 1.97 -1.42 5.58
N LYS A 132 1.14 -2.42 5.28
CA LYS A 132 0.31 -2.43 4.07
C LYS A 132 -0.73 -1.30 4.06
N ILE A 133 -1.36 -1.00 5.19
CA ILE A 133 -2.32 0.10 5.28
C ILE A 133 -1.61 1.43 5.03
N VAL A 134 -0.48 1.68 5.72
CA VAL A 134 0.35 2.88 5.55
C VAL A 134 0.78 3.07 4.09
N GLN A 135 1.29 2.00 3.44
CA GLN A 135 1.61 2.03 2.01
C GLN A 135 0.42 2.45 1.15
N ARG A 136 -0.78 1.91 1.42
CA ARG A 136 -1.96 2.20 0.61
C ARG A 136 -2.46 3.62 0.82
N ILE A 137 -2.41 4.11 2.05
CA ILE A 137 -2.75 5.49 2.40
C ILE A 137 -1.83 6.48 1.68
N GLY A 138 -0.50 6.27 1.69
CA GLY A 138 0.41 7.13 0.92
C GLY A 138 0.10 7.16 -0.57
N LEU A 139 -0.28 6.01 -1.14
CA LEU A 139 -0.73 5.94 -2.54
C LEU A 139 -2.12 6.53 -2.79
N THR A 140 -2.94 6.76 -1.76
CA THR A 140 -4.19 7.51 -1.91
C THR A 140 -3.94 9.01 -1.93
N PHE A 141 -3.01 9.52 -1.12
CA PHE A 141 -2.63 10.94 -1.15
C PHE A 141 -2.00 11.32 -2.49
N LEU A 142 -1.04 10.52 -2.97
CA LEU A 142 -0.33 10.77 -4.23
C LEU A 142 -1.17 10.38 -5.46
N ARG A 143 -1.33 11.32 -6.41
CA ARG A 143 -1.97 11.05 -7.70
C ARG A 143 -1.13 10.04 -8.51
N PRO A 144 -1.74 9.16 -9.32
CA PRO A 144 -1.00 8.29 -10.22
C PRO A 144 -0.16 9.13 -11.20
N ARG A 145 1.16 9.07 -11.11
CA ARG A 145 2.07 9.66 -12.10
C ARG A 145 2.45 8.60 -13.13
N VAL A 146 2.38 8.97 -14.40
CA VAL A 146 2.92 8.18 -15.51
C VAL A 146 4.23 8.85 -15.90
N ALA A 147 5.36 8.25 -15.52
CA ALA A 147 6.67 8.76 -15.89
C ALA A 147 6.82 8.74 -17.42
N SER A 148 6.95 9.92 -18.03
CA SER A 148 7.04 10.12 -19.48
C SER A 148 8.17 9.30 -20.13
N TRP A 149 9.28 9.09 -19.42
CA TRP A 149 10.43 8.33 -19.90
C TRP A 149 10.16 6.85 -20.22
N ARG A 150 9.18 6.20 -19.57
CA ARG A 150 8.80 4.81 -19.91
C ARG A 150 8.36 4.67 -21.36
N TYR A 151 7.74 5.72 -21.93
CA TYR A 151 7.32 5.72 -23.33
C TYR A 151 8.50 5.97 -24.28
N THR A 152 9.50 6.75 -23.87
CA THR A 152 10.65 7.10 -24.72
C THR A 152 11.53 5.90 -25.10
N ARG A 153 11.60 4.88 -24.24
CA ARG A 153 12.37 3.65 -24.54
C ARG A 153 11.62 2.69 -25.47
N GLY A 154 10.29 2.62 -25.38
CA GLY A 154 9.45 1.71 -26.17
C GLY A 154 9.06 2.26 -27.55
N SER A 155 8.88 3.58 -27.67
CA SER A 155 8.48 4.23 -28.93
C SER A 155 9.56 4.18 -30.01
N ARG A 156 10.85 4.13 -29.63
CA ARG A 156 11.98 4.01 -30.58
C ARG A 156 11.95 2.69 -31.35
N SER A 157 11.56 1.59 -30.70
CA SER A 157 11.49 0.27 -31.36
C SER A 157 10.26 0.12 -32.24
N LEU A 158 9.11 0.66 -31.81
CA LEU A 158 7.86 0.57 -32.57
C LEU A 158 7.91 1.38 -33.87
N ALA A 159 8.44 2.61 -33.82
CA ALA A 159 8.60 3.48 -34.99
C ALA A 159 9.56 2.89 -36.04
N VAL A 160 10.62 2.20 -35.59
CA VAL A 160 11.58 1.50 -36.45
C VAL A 160 11.00 0.21 -37.03
N THR A 161 10.19 -0.53 -36.26
CA THR A 161 9.61 -1.82 -36.69
C THR A 161 8.47 -1.65 -37.69
N LEU A 162 7.68 -0.57 -37.59
CA LEU A 162 6.56 -0.31 -38.49
C LEU A 162 6.94 0.40 -39.80
N GLY A 163 8.24 0.67 -40.05
CA GLY A 163 8.70 1.27 -41.31
C GLY A 163 8.04 2.60 -41.66
N GLY A 164 7.68 3.40 -40.64
CA GLY A 164 6.86 4.59 -40.81
C GLY A 164 7.55 5.66 -41.66
N VAL A 165 7.09 5.79 -42.90
CA VAL A 165 7.19 7.04 -43.66
C VAL A 165 6.62 8.14 -42.78
N VAL A 166 7.43 9.14 -42.46
CA VAL A 166 6.98 10.35 -41.78
C VAL A 166 5.97 11.03 -42.69
N ALA A 167 4.69 10.76 -42.48
CA ALA A 167 3.63 11.56 -43.06
C ALA A 167 3.70 12.93 -42.37
N ALA A 168 4.16 13.94 -43.12
CA ALA A 168 4.10 15.33 -42.73
C ALA A 168 2.64 15.70 -42.43
N GLY A 169 2.27 15.80 -41.15
CA GLY A 169 0.87 16.03 -40.78
C GLY A 169 0.62 16.30 -39.30
N ASP A 170 1.30 15.62 -38.37
CA ASP A 170 1.03 15.81 -36.93
C ASP A 170 2.31 16.22 -36.21
N THR A 171 2.64 17.51 -36.29
CA THR A 171 3.51 18.15 -35.30
C THR A 171 2.65 18.57 -34.13
N GLU A 172 2.05 17.61 -33.43
CA GLU A 172 1.63 17.87 -32.07
C GLU A 172 2.93 18.09 -31.29
N PRO A 173 3.15 19.29 -30.72
CA PRO A 173 4.31 19.49 -29.88
C PRO A 173 4.28 18.40 -28.81
N LEU A 174 5.39 17.66 -28.70
CA LEU A 174 5.72 16.93 -27.48
C LEU A 174 5.56 17.92 -26.34
N THR A 175 4.39 17.93 -25.70
CA THR A 175 4.20 18.54 -24.40
C THR A 175 5.06 17.69 -23.48
N ILE A 176 6.34 18.05 -23.37
CA ILE A 176 7.12 17.84 -22.18
C ILE A 176 6.17 18.28 -21.06
N PRO A 177 5.69 17.38 -20.18
CA PRO A 177 4.91 17.82 -19.05
C PRO A 177 5.80 18.79 -18.31
N VAL A 178 5.33 20.04 -18.28
CA VAL A 178 5.95 21.16 -17.61
C VAL A 178 6.37 20.72 -16.21
N ASP A 179 7.61 21.07 -15.86
CA ASP A 179 8.23 21.02 -14.54
C ASP A 179 7.25 20.64 -13.41
N ASP A 180 7.39 19.40 -12.92
CA ASP A 180 6.59 18.80 -11.85
C ASP A 180 7.36 18.78 -10.52
N ASP A 181 8.39 19.62 -10.41
CA ASP A 181 9.24 19.77 -9.23
C ASP A 181 8.67 20.77 -8.19
N ASP A 182 7.55 21.46 -8.52
CA ASP A 182 6.89 22.44 -7.63
C ASP A 182 5.62 21.90 -6.93
N GLN A 183 5.33 20.60 -6.98
CA GLN A 183 4.20 20.05 -6.21
C GLN A 183 4.58 19.88 -4.73
N ASP A 184 3.98 20.71 -3.88
CA ASP A 184 4.03 20.54 -2.43
C ASP A 184 3.54 19.14 -2.03
N ILE A 185 4.43 18.37 -1.40
CA ILE A 185 4.15 17.03 -0.89
C ILE A 185 3.33 17.20 0.39
N PRO A 186 2.16 16.54 0.53
CA PRO A 186 1.41 16.59 1.78
C PRO A 186 2.24 16.00 2.93
N GLN A 187 2.18 16.63 4.11
CA GLN A 187 2.90 16.17 5.32
C GLN A 187 2.62 14.69 5.63
N GLU A 188 1.40 14.24 5.37
CA GLU A 188 0.98 12.86 5.59
C GLU A 188 1.79 11.85 4.75
N VAL A 189 2.34 12.27 3.61
CA VAL A 189 3.20 11.42 2.78
C VAL A 189 4.58 11.27 3.41
N GLU A 190 5.11 12.30 4.06
CA GLU A 190 6.38 12.24 4.79
C GLU A 190 6.26 11.27 5.98
N ASP A 191 5.17 11.37 6.75
CA ASP A 191 4.88 10.45 7.86
C ASP A 191 4.81 8.99 7.37
N VAL A 192 4.15 8.77 6.22
CA VAL A 192 4.07 7.45 5.58
C VAL A 192 5.46 6.96 5.20
N VAL A 193 6.30 7.80 4.61
CA VAL A 193 7.67 7.45 4.22
C VAL A 193 8.52 7.10 5.44
N GLU A 194 8.45 7.89 6.50
CA GLU A 194 9.17 7.65 7.75
C GLU A 194 8.77 6.29 8.38
N LEU A 195 7.46 6.00 8.44
CA LEU A 195 6.95 4.72 8.94
C LEU A 195 7.45 3.54 8.10
N LEU A 196 7.53 3.69 6.77
CA LEU A 196 8.06 2.66 5.89
C LEU A 196 9.56 2.46 6.06
N LEU A 197 10.35 3.54 6.16
CA LEU A 197 11.79 3.49 6.43
C LEU A 197 12.10 2.84 7.78
N CYS A 198 11.29 3.13 8.80
CA CYS A 198 11.34 2.44 10.08
C CYS A 198 11.09 0.93 9.95
N SER A 199 10.14 0.54 9.10
CA SER A 199 9.73 -0.86 8.89
C SER A 199 10.72 -1.68 8.07
N LEU A 200 11.70 -1.05 7.40
CA LEU A 200 12.82 -1.75 6.76
C LEU A 200 13.75 -2.44 7.78
N ARG A 201 13.71 -2.02 9.06
CA ARG A 201 14.50 -2.57 10.15
C ARG A 201 13.76 -3.64 10.97
N ASP A 202 12.59 -4.10 10.49
CA ASP A 202 11.80 -5.14 11.16
C ASP A 202 12.54 -6.49 11.15
N ASP A 203 12.34 -7.29 12.19
CA ASP A 203 13.00 -8.59 12.32
C ASP A 203 12.43 -9.60 11.30
N ASP A 204 11.15 -9.46 10.94
CA ASP A 204 10.49 -10.35 9.99
C ASP A 204 10.66 -9.88 8.54
N THR A 205 11.21 -10.76 7.69
CA THR A 205 11.42 -10.49 6.25
C THR A 205 10.14 -10.12 5.51
N VAL A 206 8.98 -10.68 5.90
CA VAL A 206 7.69 -10.40 5.26
C VAL A 206 7.26 -8.94 5.47
N VAL A 207 7.59 -8.36 6.62
CA VAL A 207 7.32 -6.95 6.94
C VAL A 207 8.27 -6.06 6.16
N ARG A 208 9.57 -6.37 6.17
CA ARG A 208 10.60 -5.64 5.39
C ARG A 208 10.28 -5.59 3.90
N TRP A 209 9.90 -6.72 3.31
CA TRP A 209 9.48 -6.78 1.91
C TRP A 209 8.23 -5.94 1.62
N SER A 210 7.27 -5.92 2.55
CA SER A 210 6.07 -5.08 2.42
C SER A 210 6.41 -3.60 2.48
N ALA A 211 7.37 -3.21 3.33
CA ALA A 211 7.86 -1.83 3.46
C ALA A 211 8.65 -1.39 2.21
N ALA A 212 9.59 -2.22 1.74
CA ALA A 212 10.37 -1.97 0.52
C ALA A 212 9.45 -1.75 -0.70
N LYS A 213 8.43 -2.60 -0.86
CA LYS A 213 7.39 -2.42 -1.89
C LYS A 213 6.57 -1.15 -1.73
N GLY A 214 6.40 -0.68 -0.49
CA GLY A 214 5.82 0.61 -0.17
C GLY A 214 6.65 1.73 -0.77
N ILE A 215 7.93 1.75 -0.39
CA ILE A 215 8.90 2.77 -0.79
C ILE A 215 9.05 2.81 -2.31
N GLY A 216 9.22 1.68 -3.00
CA GLY A 216 9.33 1.67 -4.47
C GLY A 216 8.11 2.29 -5.16
N ARG A 217 6.90 1.92 -4.73
CA ARG A 217 5.65 2.44 -5.32
C ARG A 217 5.39 3.91 -5.02
N ILE A 218 5.76 4.37 -3.82
CA ILE A 218 5.61 5.77 -3.40
C ILE A 218 6.67 6.61 -4.10
N GLY A 219 7.93 6.17 -4.12
CA GLY A 219 9.03 6.81 -4.84
C GLY A 219 8.73 6.99 -6.32
N ALA A 220 8.02 6.04 -6.96
CA ALA A 220 7.57 6.18 -8.35
C ALA A 220 6.57 7.33 -8.58
N ARG A 221 5.97 7.88 -7.52
CA ARG A 221 4.99 8.96 -7.56
C ARG A 221 5.51 10.26 -6.93
N LEU A 222 6.65 10.25 -6.25
CA LEU A 222 7.23 11.44 -5.63
C LEU A 222 8.01 12.30 -6.65
N PRO A 223 8.01 13.65 -6.51
CA PRO A 223 8.88 14.56 -7.26
C PRO A 223 10.35 14.14 -7.17
N ALA A 224 11.16 14.48 -8.17
CA ALA A 224 12.50 13.90 -8.32
C ALA A 224 13.40 14.15 -7.09
N LEU A 225 13.32 15.35 -6.52
CA LEU A 225 14.06 15.77 -5.33
C LEU A 225 13.68 14.94 -4.09
N ALA A 226 12.41 14.93 -3.71
CA ALA A 226 11.94 14.17 -2.55
C ALA A 226 12.19 12.66 -2.71
N ALA A 227 12.08 12.17 -3.95
CA ALA A 227 12.38 10.80 -4.26
C ALA A 227 13.89 10.51 -4.02
N ALA A 228 14.79 11.42 -4.40
CA ALA A 228 16.22 11.34 -4.12
C ALA A 228 16.52 11.36 -2.60
N ASP A 229 15.83 12.19 -1.82
CA ASP A 229 15.97 12.22 -0.35
C ASP A 229 15.63 10.86 0.27
N VAL A 230 14.55 10.22 -0.19
CA VAL A 230 14.20 8.86 0.25
C VAL A 230 15.30 7.86 -0.09
N CYS A 231 15.91 7.98 -1.27
CA CYS A 231 17.05 7.15 -1.66
C CYS A 231 18.25 7.36 -0.73
N GLU A 232 18.57 8.60 -0.38
CA GLU A 232 19.64 8.91 0.57
C GLU A 232 19.34 8.34 1.98
N CYS A 233 18.09 8.41 2.45
CA CYS A 233 17.68 7.76 3.70
C CYS A 233 17.88 6.24 3.67
N VAL A 234 17.57 5.58 2.54
CA VAL A 234 17.81 4.14 2.36
C VAL A 234 19.30 3.83 2.35
N LEU A 235 20.12 4.66 1.69
CA LEU A 235 21.58 4.51 1.70
C LEU A 235 22.18 4.69 3.09
N GLY A 236 21.57 5.53 3.93
CA GLY A 236 21.93 5.67 5.35
C GLY A 236 21.76 4.40 6.18
N LEU A 237 21.08 3.37 5.67
CA LEU A 237 20.96 2.06 6.35
C LEU A 237 22.25 1.24 6.28
N PHE A 238 23.16 1.53 5.34
CA PHE A 238 24.40 0.78 5.12
C PHE A 238 25.58 1.35 5.92
N THR A 239 25.33 1.67 7.19
CA THR A 239 26.40 2.08 8.12
C THR A 239 26.84 0.89 8.97
N ASP A 240 28.11 0.89 9.38
CA ASP A 240 28.70 -0.23 10.16
C ASP A 240 28.05 -0.42 11.54
N ASN A 241 27.32 0.59 12.03
CA ASN A 241 26.60 0.54 13.31
C ASN A 241 25.17 0.00 13.18
N GLU A 242 24.68 -0.24 11.97
CA GLU A 242 23.33 -0.76 11.72
C GLU A 242 23.29 -2.30 11.77
N ARG A 243 22.12 -2.84 12.09
CA ARG A 243 21.91 -4.30 12.14
C ARG A 243 21.88 -4.90 10.73
N GLU A 244 22.25 -6.17 10.60
CA GLU A 244 22.08 -6.95 9.35
C GLU A 244 20.64 -6.89 8.82
N THR A 245 19.65 -6.76 9.73
CA THR A 245 18.25 -6.63 9.34
C THR A 245 17.97 -5.35 8.55
N ALA A 246 18.61 -4.25 8.93
CA ALA A 246 18.52 -2.96 8.26
C ALA A 246 19.19 -3.00 6.88
N TRP A 247 20.37 -3.63 6.78
CA TRP A 247 21.08 -3.79 5.51
C TRP A 247 20.25 -4.60 4.50
N HIS A 248 19.71 -5.73 4.93
CA HIS A 248 18.86 -6.56 4.07
C HIS A 248 17.56 -5.83 3.65
N GLY A 249 16.94 -5.05 4.56
CA GLY A 249 15.81 -4.19 4.22
C GLY A 249 16.17 -3.09 3.21
N GLY A 250 17.33 -2.46 3.40
CA GLY A 250 17.89 -1.47 2.48
C GLY A 250 18.10 -2.02 1.07
N CYS A 251 18.70 -3.21 0.95
CA CYS A 251 18.88 -3.88 -0.34
C CYS A 251 17.54 -4.12 -1.06
N MET A 252 16.50 -4.56 -0.34
CA MET A 252 15.16 -4.75 -0.91
C MET A 252 14.56 -3.43 -1.39
N ALA A 253 14.70 -2.36 -0.60
CA ALA A 253 14.18 -1.04 -0.95
C ALA A 253 14.88 -0.46 -2.18
N LEU A 254 16.20 -0.59 -2.28
CA LEU A 254 16.98 -0.18 -3.46
C LEU A 254 16.56 -0.93 -4.72
N ALA A 255 16.32 -2.25 -4.62
CA ALA A 255 15.83 -3.04 -5.74
C ALA A 255 14.47 -2.53 -6.23
N GLU A 256 13.53 -2.30 -5.31
CA GLU A 256 12.18 -1.80 -5.63
C GLU A 256 12.20 -0.36 -6.20
N LEU A 257 13.10 0.50 -5.72
CA LEU A 257 13.31 1.84 -6.28
C LEU A 257 13.89 1.77 -7.71
N GLY A 258 14.86 0.88 -7.94
CA GLY A 258 15.45 0.65 -9.26
C GLY A 258 14.45 0.12 -10.30
N GLU A 259 13.59 -0.82 -9.92
CA GLU A 259 12.53 -1.36 -10.79
C GLU A 259 11.44 -0.31 -11.11
N SER A 260 11.16 0.58 -10.15
CA SER A 260 10.04 1.52 -10.23
C SER A 260 10.24 2.67 -11.22
N SER A 261 11.29 2.64 -12.05
CA SER A 261 11.60 3.66 -13.08
C SER A 261 11.97 5.04 -12.52
N PHE A 262 12.35 5.07 -11.24
CA PHE A 262 12.86 6.23 -10.51
C PHE A 262 14.20 6.74 -11.07
N ILE A 263 14.97 5.87 -11.71
CA ILE A 263 16.30 6.20 -12.22
C ILE A 263 16.14 6.88 -13.59
N SER A 264 15.85 8.18 -13.56
CA SER A 264 16.13 9.13 -14.64
C SER A 264 17.63 9.38 -14.76
N GLU A 265 18.11 9.78 -15.95
CA GLU A 265 19.48 10.22 -16.23
C GLU A 265 19.98 11.33 -15.27
N SER A 266 19.09 12.05 -14.59
CA SER A 266 19.40 13.05 -13.56
C SER A 266 19.91 12.46 -12.24
N ASN A 267 19.69 11.16 -11.98
CA ASN A 267 20.08 10.47 -10.73
C ASN A 267 21.31 9.56 -10.90
N HIS A 268 22.09 9.75 -11.97
CA HIS A 268 23.40 9.12 -12.15
C HIS A 268 24.34 9.33 -10.95
N CYS A 269 24.14 10.39 -10.15
CA CYS A 269 24.90 10.66 -8.94
C CYS A 269 24.62 9.63 -7.83
N CYS A 270 23.37 9.20 -7.62
CA CYS A 270 23.01 8.18 -6.62
C CYS A 270 23.55 6.80 -7.01
N LEU A 271 23.49 6.45 -8.30
CA LEU A 271 24.09 5.21 -8.83
C LEU A 271 25.62 5.24 -8.73
N ASN A 272 26.27 6.37 -9.03
CA ASN A 272 27.71 6.52 -8.86
C ASN A 272 28.13 6.52 -7.39
N LYS A 273 27.32 7.05 -6.46
CA LYS A 273 27.55 6.85 -5.02
C LYS A 273 27.39 5.38 -4.63
N LEU A 274 26.35 4.69 -5.11
CA LEU A 274 26.17 3.24 -4.89
C LEU A 274 27.34 2.40 -5.40
N ILE A 275 27.84 2.70 -6.60
CA ILE A 275 28.96 1.99 -7.24
C ILE A 275 30.30 2.36 -6.58
N ASN A 276 30.51 3.62 -6.22
CA ASN A 276 31.78 4.09 -5.66
C ASN A 276 31.90 3.93 -4.14
N SER A 277 30.79 3.81 -3.40
CA SER A 277 30.84 3.84 -1.94
C SER A 277 30.88 2.47 -1.27
N GLN A 278 30.46 1.34 -1.88
CA GLN A 278 30.36 0.11 -1.08
C GLN A 278 30.28 -1.26 -1.81
N TRP A 279 30.73 -1.41 -3.05
CA TRP A 279 30.81 -2.74 -3.70
C TRP A 279 32.10 -3.54 -3.40
N VAL A 280 32.88 -3.15 -2.39
CA VAL A 280 34.14 -3.84 -2.03
C VAL A 280 33.95 -5.06 -1.11
N PHE A 281 32.78 -5.30 -0.50
CA PHE A 281 32.68 -6.32 0.57
C PHE A 281 32.00 -7.66 0.24
N CYS A 282 31.62 -7.94 -1.02
CA CYS A 282 31.03 -9.25 -1.37
C CYS A 282 32.01 -10.29 -1.97
N THR A 283 33.33 -10.09 -1.93
CA THR A 283 34.30 -11.09 -2.45
C THR A 283 35.46 -11.40 -1.52
N SER A 284 35.36 -11.18 -0.20
CA SER A 284 36.41 -11.60 0.73
C SER A 284 35.85 -11.91 2.12
N SER A 285 35.40 -13.16 2.32
CA SER A 285 35.70 -14.06 3.45
C SER A 285 34.97 -15.38 3.26
#